data_AF-R7LSE7-F1
#
_entry.id   AF-R7LSE7-F1
#
_cell.length_a   1.000
_cell.length_b   1.000
_cell.length_c   1.000
_cell.angle_alpha   90.00
_cell.angle_beta   90.00
_cell.angle_gamma   90.00
#
_symmetry.space_group_name_H-M   'P 1'
#
loop_
_entity.id
_entity.type
_entity.pdbx_description
1 polymer ?
#
loop_
_entity_poly.entity_id
_entity_poly.type
_entity_poly.pdbx_seq_one_letter_code
_entity_poly.pdbx_strand_id
1 'polypeptide(L)'
;MEKNISSKKQMREENISTSQSSFQDLVNRFNSKLKLLKEDLVAASLVHCDDEKEVYDLSKKILDKYIKSIITISDENSIVTEKSICINCTDYIDLHRYELEWKEISSHNQIDFLDFIAETNMAQKLLYDVEGFFNKVICHINNSLHLGYFFYLKTVSVNPELDDSSCKMRASAVITLDINNQPEWTSKR
;
A
#
# COMPACT_ATOMS: atom_id res chain seq x y z
N MET A 1 42.24 -11.12 68.78
CA MET A 1 43.01 -10.09 68.06
C MET A 1 43.93 -10.84 67.09
N GLU A 2 43.52 -10.97 65.84
CA GLU A 2 43.86 -10.11 64.67
C GLU A 2 44.93 -10.82 63.81
N LYS A 3 44.51 -11.46 62.71
CA LYS A 3 44.58 -10.98 61.32
C LYS A 3 46.01 -10.96 60.76
N ASN A 4 46.30 -11.83 59.80
CA ASN A 4 46.51 -11.32 58.44
C ASN A 4 46.38 -12.40 57.36
N ILE A 5 45.48 -12.12 56.44
CA ILE A 5 45.12 -12.87 55.24
C ILE A 5 45.95 -12.24 54.12
N SER A 6 46.81 -13.01 53.44
CA SER A 6 47.45 -12.57 52.20
C SER A 6 46.82 -13.33 51.03
N SER A 7 45.68 -12.81 50.55
CA SER A 7 45.00 -13.30 49.36
C SER A 7 45.74 -12.80 48.12
N LYS A 8 46.29 -13.73 47.33
CA LYS A 8 46.70 -13.47 45.94
C LYS A 8 45.48 -12.93 45.18
N LYS A 9 45.50 -11.63 44.86
CA LYS A 9 44.49 -10.97 44.05
C LYS A 9 44.69 -11.42 42.60
N GLN A 10 43.90 -12.42 42.21
CA GLN A 10 43.69 -12.86 40.85
C GLN A 10 43.06 -11.68 40.08
N MET A 11 43.85 -10.96 39.28
CA MET A 11 43.29 -10.05 38.28
C MET A 11 42.76 -10.92 37.14
N ARG A 12 41.47 -11.24 37.22
CA ARG A 12 40.70 -11.76 36.11
C ARG A 12 40.53 -10.58 35.15
N GLU A 13 41.22 -10.61 34.02
CA GLU A 13 40.88 -9.79 32.87
C GLU A 13 39.44 -10.15 32.49
N GLU A 14 38.49 -9.31 32.92
CA GLU A 14 37.16 -9.32 32.36
C GLU A 14 37.31 -8.86 30.92
N ASN A 15 37.38 -9.82 30.01
CA ASN A 15 36.99 -9.63 28.63
C ASN A 15 35.55 -9.13 28.64
N ILE A 16 35.38 -7.80 28.68
CA ILE A 16 34.14 -7.14 28.34
C ILE A 16 34.00 -7.34 26.83
N SER A 17 33.53 -8.53 26.47
CA SER A 17 32.86 -8.76 25.20
C SER A 17 31.74 -7.74 25.15
N THR A 18 31.89 -6.70 24.34
CA THR A 18 30.80 -5.82 23.93
C THR A 18 29.88 -6.64 23.03
N SER A 19 29.19 -7.61 23.64
CA SER A 19 28.14 -8.37 22.99
C SER A 19 27.02 -7.38 22.72
N GLN A 20 26.91 -6.99 21.46
CA GLN A 20 25.74 -6.30 20.93
C GLN A 20 24.48 -7.02 21.45
N SER A 21 23.56 -6.29 22.09
CA SER A 21 22.39 -6.90 22.70
C SER A 21 21.51 -7.54 21.62
N SER A 22 20.83 -8.64 21.93
CA SER A 22 19.88 -9.30 21.02
C SER A 22 18.82 -8.35 20.45
N PHE A 23 18.50 -7.29 21.19
CA PHE A 23 17.64 -6.20 20.73
C PHE A 23 18.29 -5.34 19.65
N GLN A 24 19.56 -4.95 19.80
CA GLN A 24 20.26 -4.18 18.78
C GLN A 24 20.39 -4.97 17.46
N ASP A 25 20.59 -6.29 17.55
CA ASP A 25 20.60 -7.16 16.37
C ASP A 25 19.22 -7.27 15.72
N LEU A 26 18.15 -7.25 16.52
CA LEU A 26 16.78 -7.20 16.00
C LEU A 26 16.52 -5.87 15.26
N VAL A 27 16.89 -4.74 15.87
CA VAL A 27 16.76 -3.40 15.28
C VAL A 27 17.53 -3.32 13.96
N ASN A 28 18.77 -3.81 13.92
CA ASN A 28 19.60 -3.79 12.71
C ASN A 28 19.00 -4.65 11.59
N ARG A 29 18.51 -5.85 11.92
CA ARG A 29 17.81 -6.72 10.94
C ARG A 29 16.55 -6.07 10.40
N PHE A 30 15.76 -5.45 11.27
CA PHE A 30 14.54 -4.75 10.89
C PHE A 30 14.82 -3.56 9.96
N ASN A 31 15.78 -2.70 10.34
CA ASN A 31 16.19 -1.56 9.52
C ASN A 31 16.73 -2.00 8.14
N SER A 32 17.46 -3.12 8.09
CA SER A 32 17.95 -3.68 6.82
C SER A 32 16.80 -4.13 5.92
N LYS A 33 15.79 -4.82 6.48
CA LYS A 33 14.58 -5.21 5.73
C LYS A 33 13.80 -3.99 5.23
N LEU A 34 13.65 -2.95 6.06
CA LEU A 34 12.98 -1.72 5.65
C LEU A 34 13.72 -0.99 4.53
N LYS A 35 15.06 -1.01 4.55
CA LYS A 35 15.88 -0.42 3.49
C LYS A 35 15.68 -1.17 2.17
N LEU A 36 15.72 -2.50 2.19
CA LEU A 36 15.46 -3.33 1.01
C LEU A 36 14.06 -3.12 0.45
N LEU A 37 13.04 -3.08 1.32
CA LEU A 37 11.68 -2.77 0.91
C LEU A 37 11.60 -1.40 0.22
N LYS A 38 12.24 -0.37 0.79
CA LYS A 38 12.26 0.96 0.17
C LYS A 38 12.93 0.93 -1.20
N GLU A 39 14.06 0.24 -1.35
CA GLU A 39 14.77 0.10 -2.62
C GLU A 39 13.91 -0.62 -3.67
N ASP A 40 13.20 -1.68 -3.29
CA ASP A 40 12.30 -2.43 -4.18
C ASP A 40 11.08 -1.60 -4.60
N LEU A 41 10.46 -0.86 -3.66
CA LEU A 41 9.36 0.07 -3.98
C LEU A 41 9.82 1.19 -4.93
N VAL A 42 11.05 1.69 -4.78
CA VAL A 42 11.64 2.68 -5.69
C VAL A 42 11.90 2.07 -7.06
N ALA A 43 12.40 0.83 -7.13
CA ALA A 43 12.60 0.15 -8.40
C ALA A 43 11.26 -0.07 -9.13
N ALA A 44 10.24 -0.55 -8.42
CA ALA A 44 8.90 -0.74 -8.96
C ALA A 44 8.27 0.56 -9.49
N SER A 45 8.54 1.72 -8.86
CA SER A 45 7.98 3.00 -9.30
C SER A 45 8.62 3.55 -10.58
N LEU A 46 9.73 2.96 -11.01
CA LEU A 46 10.44 3.28 -12.25
C LEU A 46 10.06 2.35 -13.41
N VAL A 47 9.32 1.27 -13.15
CA VAL A 47 8.82 0.37 -14.20
C VAL A 47 7.73 1.09 -14.99
N HIS A 48 8.00 1.36 -16.27
CA HIS A 48 7.06 2.06 -17.13
C HIS A 48 6.06 1.11 -17.79
N CYS A 49 4.87 1.61 -18.09
CA CYS A 49 3.85 0.91 -18.87
C CYS A 49 3.39 1.84 -19.99
N ASP A 50 3.95 1.64 -21.18
CA ASP A 50 3.71 2.53 -22.33
C ASP A 50 2.28 2.39 -22.89
N ASP A 51 1.65 1.23 -22.70
CA ASP A 51 0.33 0.94 -23.25
C ASP A 51 -0.83 1.48 -22.39
N GLU A 52 -0.59 1.81 -21.11
CA GLU A 52 -1.63 2.21 -20.16
C GLU A 52 -1.14 3.29 -19.19
N LYS A 53 -1.11 4.53 -19.69
CA LYS A 53 -0.62 5.70 -18.95
C LYS A 53 -1.33 5.90 -17.61
N GLU A 54 -2.64 5.73 -17.56
CA GLU A 54 -3.46 5.91 -16.35
C GLU A 54 -3.09 4.90 -15.28
N VAL A 55 -2.80 3.66 -15.68
CA VAL A 55 -2.33 2.61 -14.78
C VAL A 55 -0.95 2.96 -14.23
N TYR A 56 -0.01 3.34 -15.09
CA TYR A 56 1.32 3.78 -14.68
C TYR A 56 1.27 4.97 -13.70
N ASP A 57 0.50 6.00 -14.03
CA ASP A 57 0.40 7.23 -13.23
C ASP A 57 -0.16 6.94 -11.82
N LEU A 58 -1.19 6.11 -11.72
CA LEU A 58 -1.75 5.74 -10.41
C LEU A 58 -0.82 4.78 -9.65
N SER A 59 -0.19 3.81 -10.33
CA SER A 59 0.80 2.91 -9.70
C SER A 59 1.94 3.71 -9.05
N LYS A 60 2.49 4.70 -9.76
CA LYS A 60 3.52 5.59 -9.25
C LYS A 60 3.03 6.40 -8.04
N LYS A 61 1.81 6.96 -8.11
CA LYS A 61 1.21 7.72 -7.00
C LYS A 61 1.02 6.86 -5.75
N ILE A 62 0.62 5.60 -5.90
CA ILE A 62 0.49 4.63 -4.80
C ILE A 62 1.86 4.35 -4.21
N LEU A 63 2.84 3.92 -5.02
CA LEU A 63 4.18 3.57 -4.57
C LEU A 63 4.87 4.73 -3.85
N ASP A 64 4.78 5.95 -4.38
CA ASP A 64 5.30 7.17 -3.75
C ASP A 64 4.75 7.38 -2.33
N LYS A 65 3.47 7.06 -2.12
CA LYS A 65 2.83 7.19 -0.81
C LYS A 65 3.40 6.19 0.20
N TYR A 66 3.69 4.97 -0.24
CA TYR A 66 4.31 3.95 0.61
C TYR A 66 5.79 4.29 0.89
N ILE A 67 6.56 4.71 -0.11
CA ILE A 67 7.97 5.13 0.03
C ILE A 67 8.14 6.25 1.06
N LYS A 68 7.20 7.22 1.09
CA LYS A 68 7.27 8.41 1.95
C LYS A 68 6.74 8.19 3.37
N SER A 69 6.25 7.00 3.71
CA SER A 69 5.47 6.80 4.94
C SER A 69 6.06 5.79 5.91
N ILE A 70 5.78 5.98 7.20
CA ILE A 70 6.18 5.07 8.28
C ILE A 70 5.32 3.81 8.19
N ILE A 71 5.97 2.65 8.23
CA ILE A 71 5.35 1.33 8.21
C ILE A 71 4.90 0.99 9.63
N THR A 72 3.61 0.76 9.82
CA THR A 72 3.01 0.31 11.09
C THR A 72 3.13 -1.21 11.21
N ILE A 73 3.29 -1.75 12.42
CA ILE A 73 3.34 -3.20 12.68
C ILE A 73 1.93 -3.66 13.07
N SER A 74 1.43 -4.72 12.45
CA SER A 74 0.05 -5.18 12.52
C SER A 74 0.00 -6.66 12.92
N ASP A 75 0.45 -6.99 14.13
CA ASP A 75 0.38 -8.33 14.77
C ASP A 75 1.73 -9.08 14.83
N GLU A 76 1.83 -10.10 15.70
CA GLU A 76 3.09 -10.71 16.15
C GLU A 76 3.91 -11.42 15.04
N ASN A 77 3.32 -11.66 13.86
CA ASN A 77 3.95 -12.41 12.77
C ASN A 77 3.96 -11.74 11.39
N SER A 78 3.27 -10.60 11.20
CA SER A 78 3.23 -9.88 9.91
C SER A 78 3.32 -8.36 10.11
N ILE A 79 3.91 -7.68 9.13
CA ILE A 79 4.02 -6.23 9.12
C ILE A 79 3.17 -5.74 7.95
N VAL A 80 2.07 -5.07 8.25
CA VAL A 80 1.15 -4.54 7.24
C VAL A 80 1.04 -3.04 7.39
N THR A 81 1.08 -2.34 6.26
CA THR A 81 0.75 -0.91 6.23
C THR A 81 -0.39 -0.63 5.26
N GLU A 82 -1.37 0.13 5.74
CA GLU A 82 -2.56 0.51 4.98
C GLU A 82 -2.50 1.99 4.62
N LYS A 83 -2.87 2.31 3.39
CA LYS A 83 -2.99 3.68 2.91
C LYS A 83 -4.29 3.87 2.17
N SER A 84 -5.02 4.92 2.54
CA SER A 84 -6.16 5.40 1.75
C SER A 84 -5.67 6.23 0.57
N ILE A 85 -6.19 5.98 -0.63
CA ILE A 85 -5.88 6.70 -1.87
C ILE A 85 -7.18 7.28 -2.41
N CYS A 86 -7.20 8.60 -2.66
CA CYS A 86 -8.32 9.28 -3.31
C CYS A 86 -7.93 9.70 -4.72
N ILE A 87 -8.82 9.46 -5.69
CA ILE A 87 -8.67 9.86 -7.09
C ILE A 87 -9.97 10.51 -7.59
N ASN A 88 -9.84 11.41 -8.57
CA ASN A 88 -10.98 11.79 -9.39
C ASN A 88 -11.11 10.74 -10.48
N CYS A 89 -12.27 10.09 -10.58
CA CYS A 89 -12.48 9.01 -11.55
C CYS A 89 -12.30 9.50 -12.98
N THR A 90 -12.65 10.75 -13.29
CA THR A 90 -12.48 11.37 -14.62
C THR A 90 -11.05 11.35 -15.14
N ASP A 91 -10.06 11.27 -14.25
CA ASP A 91 -8.64 11.28 -14.62
C ASP A 91 -8.14 9.88 -15.03
N TYR A 92 -8.93 8.82 -14.79
CA TYR A 92 -8.50 7.41 -14.92
C TYR A 92 -9.53 6.47 -15.54
N ILE A 93 -10.81 6.84 -15.48
CA ILE A 93 -11.96 6.02 -15.86
C ILE A 93 -12.85 6.87 -16.76
N ASP A 94 -13.25 6.31 -17.91
CA ASP A 94 -14.17 6.98 -18.83
C ASP A 94 -15.58 7.05 -18.23
N LEU A 95 -15.93 8.22 -17.69
CA LEU A 95 -17.26 8.49 -17.15
C LEU A 95 -18.26 8.94 -18.23
N HIS A 96 -17.83 9.17 -19.46
CA HIS A 96 -18.71 9.69 -20.52
C HIS A 96 -19.86 8.74 -20.83
N ARG A 97 -19.60 7.43 -20.75
CA ARG A 97 -20.64 6.42 -20.87
C ARG A 97 -21.76 6.60 -19.85
N TYR A 98 -21.42 6.86 -18.59
CA TYR A 98 -22.39 7.08 -17.52
C TYR A 98 -23.19 8.37 -17.73
N GLU A 99 -22.53 9.42 -18.24
CA GLU A 99 -23.17 10.69 -18.58
C GLU A 99 -24.17 10.55 -19.74
N LEU A 100 -23.84 9.75 -20.77
CA LEU A 100 -24.73 9.46 -21.89
C LEU A 100 -25.96 8.67 -21.43
N GLU A 101 -25.75 7.59 -20.66
CA GLU A 101 -26.85 6.79 -20.10
C GLU A 101 -27.77 7.64 -19.20
N TRP A 102 -27.19 8.58 -18.43
CA TRP A 102 -27.98 9.54 -17.64
C TRP A 102 -28.80 10.49 -18.52
N LYS A 103 -28.18 11.13 -19.52
CA LYS A 103 -28.85 12.10 -20.42
C LYS A 103 -30.02 11.49 -21.18
N GLU A 104 -29.90 10.24 -21.59
CA GLU A 104 -30.98 9.51 -22.26
C GLU A 104 -32.21 9.36 -21.34
N ILE A 105 -31.99 9.03 -20.07
CA ILE A 105 -33.07 8.83 -19.10
C ILE A 105 -33.65 10.17 -18.59
N SER A 106 -32.78 11.14 -18.29
CA SER A 106 -33.19 12.45 -17.77
C SER A 106 -33.97 13.29 -18.79
N SER A 107 -33.75 13.07 -20.09
CA SER A 107 -34.52 13.70 -21.16
C SER A 107 -36.03 13.39 -21.11
N HIS A 108 -36.42 12.29 -20.45
CA HIS A 108 -37.82 11.87 -20.32
C HIS A 108 -38.42 12.20 -18.95
N ASN A 109 -37.63 12.14 -17.87
CA ASN A 109 -38.15 12.15 -16.49
C ASN A 109 -37.57 13.25 -15.57
N GLN A 110 -36.68 14.12 -16.05
CA GLN A 110 -35.99 15.14 -15.21
C GLN A 110 -35.41 14.56 -13.90
N ILE A 111 -34.63 13.47 -14.00
CA ILE A 111 -33.97 12.85 -12.85
C ILE A 111 -32.59 13.50 -12.64
N ASP A 112 -32.30 13.92 -11.39
CA ASP A 112 -30.97 14.41 -10.99
C ASP A 112 -29.91 13.31 -11.19
N PHE A 113 -28.67 13.67 -11.47
CA PHE A 113 -27.58 12.71 -11.61
C PHE A 113 -27.35 11.89 -10.32
N LEU A 114 -27.52 12.48 -9.14
CA LEU A 114 -27.37 11.75 -7.88
C LEU A 114 -28.45 10.68 -7.70
N ASP A 115 -29.69 11.04 -7.98
CA ASP A 115 -30.83 10.11 -7.92
C ASP A 115 -30.66 9.02 -8.98
N PHE A 116 -30.19 9.38 -10.18
CA PHE A 116 -29.84 8.40 -11.20
C PHE A 116 -28.79 7.40 -10.68
N ILE A 117 -27.69 7.85 -10.08
CA ILE A 117 -26.65 6.95 -9.57
C ILE A 117 -27.16 6.10 -8.40
N ALA A 118 -27.96 6.68 -7.50
CA ALA A 118 -28.43 5.99 -6.29
C ALA A 118 -29.59 5.02 -6.55
N GLU A 119 -30.52 5.35 -7.44
CA GLU A 119 -31.76 4.60 -7.67
C GLU A 119 -31.65 3.60 -8.82
N THR A 120 -30.62 3.73 -9.66
CA THR A 120 -30.34 2.75 -10.70
C THR A 120 -29.15 1.88 -10.31
N ASN A 121 -29.02 0.69 -10.90
CA ASN A 121 -27.85 -0.19 -10.70
C ASN A 121 -26.51 0.43 -11.18
N MET A 122 -26.47 1.72 -11.52
CA MET A 122 -25.30 2.45 -11.99
C MET A 122 -24.26 2.68 -10.90
N ALA A 123 -24.66 2.94 -9.65
CA ALA A 123 -23.69 2.98 -8.54
C ALA A 123 -22.89 1.68 -8.43
N GLN A 124 -23.56 0.54 -8.63
CA GLN A 124 -22.92 -0.77 -8.57
C GLN A 124 -22.00 -1.02 -9.79
N LYS A 125 -22.45 -0.69 -11.01
CA LYS A 125 -21.61 -0.79 -12.22
C LYS A 125 -20.35 0.07 -12.09
N LEU A 126 -20.51 1.31 -11.66
CA LEU A 126 -19.41 2.23 -11.44
C LEU A 126 -18.43 1.72 -10.39
N LEU A 127 -18.95 1.18 -9.28
CA LEU A 127 -18.10 0.57 -8.25
C LEU A 127 -17.29 -0.59 -8.84
N TYR A 128 -17.89 -1.46 -9.66
CA TYR A 128 -17.18 -2.55 -10.32
C TYR A 128 -16.11 -2.07 -11.31
N ASP A 129 -16.40 -1.05 -12.11
CA ASP A 129 -15.42 -0.49 -13.04
C ASP A 129 -14.24 0.15 -12.29
N VAL A 130 -14.52 0.89 -11.22
CA VAL A 130 -13.51 1.49 -10.35
C VAL A 130 -12.67 0.42 -9.65
N GLU A 131 -13.30 -0.60 -9.08
CA GLU A 131 -12.63 -1.72 -8.43
C GLU A 131 -11.78 -2.52 -9.43
N GLY A 132 -12.29 -2.77 -10.63
CA GLY A 132 -11.57 -3.42 -11.72
C GLY A 132 -10.32 -2.63 -12.13
N PHE A 133 -10.43 -1.30 -12.23
CA PHE A 133 -9.30 -0.43 -12.50
C PHE A 133 -8.25 -0.46 -11.37
N PHE A 134 -8.66 -0.34 -10.11
CA PHE A 134 -7.73 -0.47 -8.98
C PHE A 134 -7.04 -1.82 -8.96
N ASN A 135 -7.76 -2.93 -9.19
CA ASN A 135 -7.16 -4.26 -9.25
C ASN A 135 -6.11 -4.37 -10.37
N LYS A 136 -6.37 -3.76 -11.53
CA LYS A 136 -5.40 -3.72 -12.63
C LYS A 136 -4.11 -2.98 -12.23
N VAL A 137 -4.26 -1.84 -11.55
CA VAL A 137 -3.16 -1.05 -11.00
C VAL A 137 -2.37 -1.83 -9.95
N ILE A 138 -3.05 -2.52 -9.04
CA ILE A 138 -2.42 -3.39 -8.03
C ILE A 138 -1.66 -4.55 -8.69
N CYS A 139 -2.24 -5.20 -9.70
CA CYS A 139 -1.55 -6.24 -10.46
C CYS A 139 -0.28 -5.71 -11.14
N HIS A 140 -0.34 -4.50 -11.73
CA HIS A 140 0.84 -3.87 -12.31
C HIS A 140 1.94 -3.61 -11.27
N ILE A 141 1.58 -3.08 -10.09
CA ILE A 141 2.51 -2.89 -8.98
C ILE A 141 3.14 -4.23 -8.58
N ASN A 142 2.32 -5.26 -8.32
CA ASN A 142 2.79 -6.55 -7.84
C ASN A 142 3.70 -7.26 -8.85
N ASN A 143 3.40 -7.17 -10.15
CA ASN A 143 4.26 -7.70 -11.20
C ASN A 143 5.61 -6.97 -11.29
N SER A 144 5.70 -5.76 -10.76
CA SER A 144 6.90 -4.91 -10.74
C SER A 144 7.74 -5.10 -9.47
N LEU A 145 7.24 -5.83 -8.47
CA LEU A 145 7.98 -6.14 -7.25
C LEU A 145 8.81 -7.41 -7.44
N HIS A 146 10.00 -7.44 -6.85
CA HIS A 146 10.93 -8.57 -6.99
C HIS A 146 11.02 -9.44 -5.73
N LEU A 147 10.35 -9.03 -4.65
CA LEU A 147 10.49 -9.61 -3.33
C LEU A 147 9.14 -10.10 -2.79
N GLY A 148 9.17 -10.88 -1.70
CA GLY A 148 8.00 -11.53 -1.08
C GLY A 148 7.00 -10.59 -0.39
N TYR A 149 6.71 -9.46 -1.01
CA TYR A 149 5.73 -8.47 -0.60
C TYR A 149 4.56 -8.49 -1.57
N PHE A 150 3.37 -8.13 -1.09
CA PHE A 150 2.21 -8.10 -1.96
C PHE A 150 1.26 -6.97 -1.58
N PHE A 151 0.82 -6.21 -2.58
CA PHE A 151 -0.26 -5.25 -2.45
C PHE A 151 -1.60 -5.92 -2.71
N TYR A 152 -2.60 -5.58 -1.90
CA TYR A 152 -3.98 -5.94 -2.17
C TYR A 152 -4.93 -4.80 -1.84
N LEU A 153 -6.10 -4.85 -2.48
CA LEU A 153 -7.18 -3.91 -2.29
C LEU A 153 -8.04 -4.38 -1.11
N LYS A 154 -8.17 -3.54 -0.08
CA LYS A 154 -8.96 -3.88 1.11
C LYS A 154 -10.40 -3.39 0.99
N THR A 155 -10.58 -2.14 0.57
CA THR A 155 -11.91 -1.56 0.32
C THR A 155 -11.85 -0.54 -0.80
N VAL A 156 -12.98 -0.37 -1.50
CA VAL A 156 -13.23 0.70 -2.48
C VAL A 156 -14.55 1.36 -2.15
N SER A 157 -14.60 2.68 -2.26
CA SER A 157 -15.83 3.46 -2.24
C SER A 157 -15.81 4.49 -3.36
N VAL A 158 -17.00 4.80 -3.87
CA VAL A 158 -17.19 5.83 -4.89
C VAL A 158 -18.21 6.82 -4.37
N ASN A 159 -17.87 8.10 -4.43
CA ASN A 159 -18.70 9.21 -4.00
C ASN A 159 -18.87 10.16 -5.19
N PRO A 160 -20.09 10.31 -5.73
CA PRO A 160 -20.36 11.35 -6.70
C PRO A 160 -20.24 12.72 -6.02
N GLU A 161 -19.64 13.68 -6.73
CA GLU A 161 -19.57 15.08 -6.32
C GLU A 161 -20.33 15.94 -7.31
N LEU A 162 -21.17 16.83 -6.78
CA LEU A 162 -21.91 17.81 -7.58
C LEU A 162 -21.02 19.02 -7.89
N ASP A 163 -20.96 19.36 -9.17
CA ASP A 163 -20.64 20.69 -9.68
C ASP A 163 -21.63 20.96 -10.81
N ASP A 164 -22.24 22.15 -10.84
CA ASP A 164 -23.39 22.51 -11.68
C ASP A 164 -23.13 22.37 -13.20
N SER A 165 -21.90 22.06 -13.61
CA SER A 165 -21.47 21.93 -15.00
C SER A 165 -20.92 20.55 -15.42
N SER A 166 -20.72 19.57 -14.51
CA SER A 166 -20.12 18.28 -14.89
C SER A 166 -20.30 17.17 -13.85
N CYS A 167 -20.47 15.92 -14.30
CA CYS A 167 -20.41 14.73 -13.46
C CYS A 167 -18.98 14.52 -12.90
N LYS A 168 -18.72 14.98 -11.67
CA LYS A 168 -17.48 14.67 -10.96
C LYS A 168 -17.71 13.47 -10.05
N MET A 169 -16.78 12.52 -10.06
CA MET A 169 -16.85 11.35 -9.19
C MET A 169 -15.49 11.15 -8.54
N ARG A 170 -15.49 10.97 -7.22
CA ARG A 170 -14.29 10.60 -6.47
C ARG A 170 -14.36 9.14 -6.07
N ALA A 171 -13.28 8.42 -6.30
CA ALA A 171 -13.09 7.10 -5.72
C ALA A 171 -12.07 7.18 -4.59
N SER A 172 -12.33 6.41 -3.52
CA SER A 172 -11.38 6.17 -2.45
C SER A 172 -11.13 4.67 -2.32
N ALA A 173 -9.86 4.29 -2.20
CA ALA A 173 -9.44 2.91 -2.02
C ALA A 173 -8.54 2.80 -0.79
N VAL A 174 -8.76 1.79 0.04
CA VAL A 174 -7.78 1.37 1.05
C VAL A 174 -6.95 0.27 0.43
N ILE A 175 -5.67 0.57 0.24
CA ILE A 175 -4.68 -0.37 -0.27
C ILE A 175 -3.85 -0.83 0.92
N THR A 176 -3.45 -2.09 0.86
CA THR A 176 -2.67 -2.73 1.91
C THR A 176 -1.42 -3.36 1.31
N LEU A 177 -0.26 -3.08 1.91
CA LEU A 177 0.99 -3.76 1.62
C LEU A 177 1.27 -4.77 2.72
N ASP A 178 1.30 -6.04 2.36
CA ASP A 178 1.72 -7.14 3.24
C ASP A 178 3.21 -7.40 3.08
N ILE A 179 3.94 -7.23 4.17
CA ILE A 179 5.37 -7.45 4.29
C ILE A 179 5.57 -8.76 5.06
N ASN A 180 5.05 -9.87 4.53
CA ASN A 180 5.23 -11.18 5.17
C ASN A 180 6.72 -11.44 5.42
N ASN A 181 7.06 -11.86 6.64
CA ASN A 181 8.37 -12.43 6.91
C ASN A 181 8.48 -13.71 6.09
N GLN A 182 9.41 -13.74 5.13
CA GLN A 182 9.76 -15.00 4.49
C GLN A 182 9.99 -16.08 5.55
N PRO A 183 9.46 -17.30 5.39
CA PRO A 183 10.13 -18.43 6.01
C PRO A 183 11.53 -18.42 5.40
N GLU A 184 12.57 -18.31 6.22
CA GLU A 184 13.93 -18.58 5.78
C GLU A 184 13.88 -19.96 5.10
N TRP A 185 13.92 -19.98 3.76
CA TRP A 185 14.23 -21.19 3.05
C TRP A 185 15.65 -21.52 3.45
N THR A 186 15.77 -22.33 4.51
CA THR A 186 16.98 -23.07 4.79
C THR A 186 17.18 -23.96 3.58
N SER A 187 17.92 -23.45 2.60
CA SER A 187 18.51 -24.24 1.54
C SER A 187 19.52 -25.18 2.19
N LYS A 188 19.02 -26.24 2.82
CA LYS A 188 19.76 -27.49 2.96
C LYS A 188 19.46 -28.31 1.72
N ARG A 189 20.39 -28.26 0.77
CA ARG A 189 20.96 -29.43 0.09
C ARG A 189 22.17 -29.00 -0.71
#